data_AF-A0A3N5U477-F1
#
_entry.id   AF-A0A3N5U477-F1
#
_cell.length_a   1.000
_cell.length_b   1.000
_cell.length_c   1.000
_cell.angle_alpha   90.00
_cell.angle_beta   90.00
_cell.angle_gamma   90.00
#
_symmetry.space_group_name_H-M   'P 1'
#
loop_
_entity.id
_entity.type
_entity.pdbx_description
1 polymer ?
#
loop_
_entity_poly.entity_id
_entity_poly.type
_entity_poly.pdbx_seq_one_letter_code
_entity_poly.pdbx_strand_id
1 'polypeptide(L)'
;MNFTKTKFITSCLILSIIAIASVFPQSTELTDTLARIESHINLLSQRSESGRIIGGWTMVGMGALVAGIGIPAVEFSDLSREDKIIMELALGGSGAILTGIGIVSIAVPGESERVAKQFNGMPQRTDSEIMSKIRRGEVFLQTLAQRAEKNRHIIAISSIAAGIGEIVTYFMMPEYGDEEYMLYSVLGTGIGACLEGIVYLIFKSEEELEWDSYSSWKRDHGYTRNDTGSALSLAITPRFGGINLAARLSF
;
A
#
# COMPACT_ATOMS: atom_id res chain seq x y z
N MET A 1 3.47 -56.03 49.89
CA MET A 1 3.46 -54.57 50.17
C MET A 1 4.22 -53.70 49.15
N ASN A 2 4.77 -54.24 48.05
CA ASN A 2 5.56 -53.46 47.07
C ASN A 2 4.78 -52.99 45.82
N PHE A 3 3.58 -53.52 45.57
CA PHE A 3 2.84 -53.26 44.33
C PHE A 3 2.16 -51.88 44.28
N THR A 4 1.91 -51.27 45.43
CA THR A 4 1.26 -49.95 45.54
C THR A 4 2.24 -48.80 45.34
N LYS A 5 3.52 -48.98 45.70
CA LYS A 5 4.56 -47.94 45.54
C LYS A 5 4.96 -47.74 44.08
N THR A 6 5.09 -48.81 43.31
CA THR A 6 5.45 -48.74 41.88
C THR A 6 4.38 -48.03 41.04
N LYS A 7 3.09 -48.31 41.29
CA LYS A 7 1.98 -47.64 40.58
C LYS A 7 1.93 -46.13 40.87
N PHE A 8 2.20 -45.73 42.12
CA PHE A 8 2.19 -44.32 42.51
C PHE A 8 3.30 -43.52 41.83
N ILE A 9 4.52 -44.09 41.76
CA ILE A 9 5.67 -43.46 41.11
C ILE A 9 5.43 -43.28 39.60
N THR A 10 4.90 -44.30 38.91
CA THR A 10 4.59 -44.20 37.49
C THR A 10 3.51 -43.16 37.18
N SER A 11 2.47 -43.04 38.02
CA SER A 11 1.43 -42.03 37.82
C SER A 11 1.94 -40.60 38.01
N CYS A 12 2.82 -40.36 38.98
CA CYS A 12 3.45 -39.06 39.17
C CYS A 12 4.38 -38.68 38.01
N LEU A 13 5.12 -39.66 37.45
CA LEU A 13 6.01 -39.44 36.31
C LEU A 13 5.23 -39.10 35.04
N ILE A 14 4.11 -39.78 34.79
CA ILE A 14 3.22 -39.49 33.66
C ILE A 14 2.59 -38.09 33.80
N LEU A 15 2.11 -37.72 35.00
CA LEU A 15 1.55 -36.40 35.26
C LEU A 15 2.57 -35.27 35.12
N SER A 16 3.83 -35.50 35.52
CA SER A 16 4.90 -34.52 35.34
C SER A 16 5.32 -34.39 33.88
N ILE A 17 5.39 -35.48 33.11
CA ILE A 17 5.64 -35.42 31.66
C ILE A 17 4.51 -34.68 30.92
N ILE A 18 3.25 -34.93 31.28
CA ILE A 18 2.09 -34.24 30.68
C ILE A 18 2.09 -32.76 31.06
N ALA A 19 2.39 -32.41 32.32
CA ALA A 19 2.50 -31.03 32.76
C ALA A 19 3.62 -30.28 32.03
N ILE A 20 4.79 -30.90 31.87
CA ILE A 20 5.92 -30.34 31.11
C ILE A 20 5.53 -30.14 29.64
N ALA A 21 4.90 -31.13 29.00
CA ALA A 21 4.47 -31.04 27.60
C ALA A 21 3.40 -29.95 27.37
N SER A 22 2.61 -29.58 28.38
CA SER A 22 1.58 -28.54 28.28
C SER A 22 2.10 -27.10 28.46
N VAL A 23 3.33 -26.92 28.95
CA VAL A 23 3.95 -25.58 29.18
C VAL A 23 4.70 -25.07 27.96
N PHE A 24 5.15 -25.96 27.05
CA PHE A 24 5.92 -25.58 25.86
C PHE A 24 5.17 -25.17 24.58
N PRO A 25 3.87 -25.44 24.33
CA PRO A 25 3.27 -25.15 23.03
C PRO A 25 3.01 -23.66 22.78
N GLN A 26 2.82 -22.84 23.83
CA GLN A 26 2.51 -21.42 23.67
C GLN A 26 3.71 -20.57 23.19
N SER A 27 4.94 -20.88 23.62
CA SER A 27 6.11 -20.07 23.25
C SER A 27 6.50 -20.21 21.77
N THR A 28 6.23 -21.38 21.17
CA THR A 28 6.46 -21.63 19.75
C THR A 28 5.50 -20.83 18.86
N GLU A 29 4.22 -20.75 19.22
CA GLU A 29 3.20 -20.02 18.45
C GLU A 29 3.45 -18.51 18.43
N LEU A 30 3.89 -17.95 19.56
CA LEU A 30 4.25 -16.53 19.67
C LEU A 30 5.45 -16.16 18.80
N THR A 31 6.46 -17.03 18.81
CA THR A 31 7.69 -16.81 18.04
C THR A 31 7.42 -16.90 16.54
N ASP A 32 6.61 -17.89 16.11
CA ASP A 32 6.21 -18.06 14.72
C ASP A 32 5.38 -16.89 14.21
N THR A 33 4.42 -16.41 15.01
CA THR A 33 3.58 -15.25 14.69
C THR A 33 4.43 -13.99 14.54
N LEU A 34 5.35 -13.75 15.48
CA LEU A 34 6.26 -12.62 15.44
C LEU A 34 7.16 -12.65 14.20
N ALA A 35 7.77 -13.80 13.90
CA ALA A 35 8.63 -13.98 12.74
C ALA A 35 7.89 -13.71 11.43
N ARG A 36 6.62 -14.13 11.33
CA ARG A 36 5.78 -13.89 10.15
C ARG A 36 5.44 -12.40 9.99
N ILE A 37 5.00 -11.72 11.04
CA ILE A 37 4.76 -10.27 11.01
C ILE A 37 6.04 -9.53 10.61
N GLU A 38 7.17 -9.89 11.21
CA GLU A 38 8.46 -9.28 10.90
C GLU A 38 8.84 -9.47 9.43
N SER A 39 8.61 -10.66 8.86
CA SER A 39 8.78 -10.91 7.43
C SER A 39 7.94 -9.99 6.56
N HIS A 40 6.64 -9.85 6.84
CA HIS A 40 5.74 -8.98 6.05
C HIS A 40 6.14 -7.50 6.16
N ILE A 41 6.45 -7.02 7.37
CA ILE A 41 6.86 -5.62 7.60
C ILE A 41 8.19 -5.30 6.90
N ASN A 42 9.18 -6.19 7.02
CA ASN A 42 10.49 -5.98 6.40
C ASN A 42 10.41 -6.06 4.87
N LEU A 43 9.58 -6.94 4.32
CA LEU A 43 9.33 -7.02 2.88
C LEU A 43 8.70 -5.72 2.36
N LEU A 44 7.67 -5.19 3.03
CA LEU A 44 7.07 -3.89 2.68
C LEU A 44 8.08 -2.75 2.79
N SER A 45 8.94 -2.76 3.80
CA SER A 45 10.02 -1.76 3.95
C SER A 45 11.01 -1.82 2.80
N GLN A 46 11.48 -3.01 2.43
CA GLN A 46 12.46 -3.18 1.36
C GLN A 46 11.90 -2.77 -0.01
N ARG A 47 10.64 -3.11 -0.28
CA ARG A 47 9.95 -2.71 -1.51
C ARG A 47 9.70 -1.20 -1.54
N SER A 48 9.24 -0.61 -0.43
CA SER A 48 9.11 0.85 -0.29
C SER A 48 10.43 1.55 -0.55
N GLU A 49 11.53 1.09 0.06
CA GLU A 49 12.86 1.68 -0.13
C GLU A 49 13.32 1.57 -1.59
N SER A 50 13.19 0.38 -2.19
CA SER A 50 13.59 0.14 -3.58
C SER A 50 12.77 0.99 -4.55
N GLY A 51 11.44 1.00 -4.38
CA GLY A 51 10.52 1.79 -5.20
C GLY A 51 10.77 3.28 -5.07
N ARG A 52 11.07 3.76 -3.85
CA ARG A 52 11.43 5.15 -3.59
C ARG A 52 12.73 5.56 -4.27
N ILE A 53 13.77 4.74 -4.19
CA ILE A 53 15.07 5.02 -4.82
C ILE A 53 14.95 4.99 -6.35
N ILE A 54 14.35 3.93 -6.90
CA ILE A 54 14.20 3.76 -8.34
C ILE A 54 13.27 4.83 -8.92
N GLY A 55 12.11 5.04 -8.30
CA GLY A 55 11.14 6.06 -8.72
C GLY A 55 11.73 7.46 -8.64
N GLY A 56 12.45 7.76 -7.56
CA GLY A 56 13.12 9.04 -7.40
C GLY A 56 14.20 9.29 -8.46
N TRP A 57 15.05 8.31 -8.76
CA TRP A 57 16.04 8.43 -9.85
C TRP A 57 15.38 8.54 -11.22
N THR A 58 14.28 7.83 -11.43
CA THR A 58 13.50 7.91 -12.67
C THR A 58 12.94 9.32 -12.86
N MET A 59 12.40 9.94 -11.81
CA MET A 59 11.90 11.32 -11.86
C MET A 59 13.03 12.34 -12.10
N VAL A 60 14.19 12.16 -11.47
CA VAL A 60 15.38 12.98 -11.75
C VAL A 60 15.81 12.85 -13.21
N GLY A 61 15.87 11.62 -13.72
CA GLY A 61 16.19 11.35 -15.12
C GLY A 61 15.18 11.97 -16.09
N MET A 62 13.89 11.82 -15.81
CA MET A 62 12.82 12.44 -16.61
C MET A 62 12.90 13.96 -16.57
N GLY A 63 13.11 14.57 -15.40
CA GLY A 63 13.25 16.02 -15.27
C GLY A 63 14.46 16.55 -16.07
N ALA A 64 15.59 15.84 -16.01
CA ALA A 64 16.78 16.15 -16.79
C ALA A 64 16.54 15.98 -18.31
N LEU A 65 15.76 14.98 -18.74
CA LEU A 65 15.40 14.79 -20.14
C LEU A 65 14.43 15.88 -20.63
N VAL A 66 13.40 16.21 -19.86
CA VAL A 66 12.42 17.25 -20.21
C VAL A 66 13.10 18.60 -20.38
N ALA A 67 13.96 19.00 -19.45
CA ALA A 67 14.70 20.26 -19.58
C ALA A 67 15.82 20.15 -20.65
N GLY A 68 16.60 19.07 -20.63
CA GLY A 68 17.80 18.91 -21.45
C GLY A 68 17.55 18.65 -22.93
N ILE A 69 16.42 18.03 -23.30
CA ILE A 69 16.01 17.82 -24.69
C ILE A 69 14.94 18.84 -25.09
N GLY A 70 13.99 19.12 -24.20
CA GLY A 70 12.86 19.99 -24.49
C GLY A 70 13.26 21.43 -24.78
N ILE A 71 14.17 22.03 -23.98
CA ILE A 71 14.60 23.41 -24.19
C ILE A 71 15.33 23.58 -25.55
N PRO A 72 16.33 22.75 -25.90
CA PRO A 72 16.93 22.82 -27.23
C PRO A 72 15.93 22.57 -28.37
N ALA A 73 14.97 21.65 -28.20
CA ALA A 73 13.96 21.39 -29.23
C ALA A 73 13.07 22.61 -29.51
N VAL A 74 12.75 23.42 -28.49
CA VAL A 74 12.02 24.69 -28.67
C VAL A 74 12.87 25.71 -29.43
N GLU A 75 14.17 25.77 -29.18
CA GLU A 75 15.06 26.70 -29.87
C GLU A 75 15.04 26.48 -31.39
N PHE A 76 15.02 25.23 -31.83
CA PHE A 76 14.95 24.82 -33.26
C PHE A 76 13.55 24.85 -33.88
N SER A 77 12.50 25.20 -33.12
CA SER A 77 11.14 25.26 -33.64
C SER A 77 10.84 26.59 -34.36
N ASP A 78 9.87 26.59 -35.27
CA ASP A 78 9.39 27.78 -36.00
C ASP A 78 8.37 28.63 -35.19
N LEU A 79 8.52 28.66 -33.87
CA LEU A 79 7.65 29.42 -32.98
C LEU A 79 8.03 30.90 -32.90
N SER A 80 7.05 31.72 -32.51
CA SER A 80 7.32 33.13 -32.19
C SER A 80 8.25 33.23 -30.98
N ARG A 81 9.00 34.34 -30.88
CA ARG A 81 9.94 34.55 -29.77
C ARG A 81 9.24 34.52 -28.40
N GLU A 82 8.02 35.04 -28.32
CA GLU A 82 7.23 35.05 -27.09
C GLU A 82 6.80 33.63 -26.71
N ASP A 83 6.34 32.83 -27.67
CA ASP A 83 5.94 31.43 -27.43
C ASP A 83 7.14 30.56 -27.03
N LYS A 84 8.32 30.80 -27.62
CA LYS A 84 9.56 30.11 -27.23
C LYS A 84 9.88 30.33 -25.76
N ILE A 85 9.83 31.58 -25.29
CA ILE A 85 10.12 31.90 -23.88
C ILE A 85 9.11 31.21 -22.95
N ILE A 86 7.82 31.24 -23.29
CA ILE A 86 6.78 30.59 -22.48
C ILE A 86 7.03 29.08 -22.42
N MET A 87 7.37 28.46 -23.55
CA MET A 87 7.57 27.02 -23.61
C MET A 87 8.88 26.58 -22.94
N GLU A 88 9.97 27.32 -23.11
CA GLU A 88 11.22 27.09 -22.38
C GLU A 88 11.02 27.20 -20.87
N LEU A 89 10.25 28.20 -20.41
CA LEU A 89 9.91 28.34 -19.00
C LEU A 89 9.05 27.17 -18.50
N ALA A 90 8.07 26.73 -19.30
CA ALA A 90 7.23 25.59 -18.94
C ALA A 90 8.03 24.27 -18.88
N LEU A 91 8.92 24.03 -19.84
CA LEU A 91 9.77 22.83 -19.90
C LEU A 91 10.87 22.85 -18.83
N GLY A 92 11.55 23.99 -18.65
CA GLY A 92 12.53 24.17 -17.60
C GLY A 92 11.90 24.07 -16.21
N GLY A 93 10.73 24.69 -16.01
CA GLY A 93 9.96 24.64 -14.78
C GLY A 93 9.48 23.23 -14.45
N SER A 94 8.87 22.53 -15.41
CA SER A 94 8.43 21.14 -15.23
C SER A 94 9.62 20.20 -14.99
N GLY A 95 10.73 20.36 -15.71
CA GLY A 95 11.95 19.60 -15.49
C GLY A 95 12.54 19.81 -14.09
N ALA A 96 12.56 21.05 -13.61
CA ALA A 96 13.01 21.39 -12.26
C ALA A 96 12.10 20.79 -11.18
N ILE A 97 10.77 20.85 -11.38
CA ILE A 97 9.79 20.25 -10.46
C ILE A 97 9.96 18.74 -10.39
N LEU A 98 10.04 18.05 -11.54
CA LEU A 98 10.23 16.60 -11.60
C LEU A 98 11.53 16.18 -10.90
N THR A 99 12.62 16.90 -11.18
CA THR A 99 13.91 16.65 -10.54
C THR A 99 13.84 16.88 -9.04
N GLY A 100 13.22 17.98 -8.60
CA GLY A 100 13.03 18.30 -7.19
C GLY A 100 12.22 17.25 -6.44
N ILE A 101 11.10 16.80 -7.01
CA ILE A 101 10.29 15.71 -6.46
C ILE A 101 11.12 14.43 -6.37
N GLY A 102 11.84 14.07 -7.44
CA GLY A 102 12.69 12.88 -7.45
C GLY A 102 13.77 12.89 -6.36
N ILE A 103 14.45 14.02 -6.15
CA ILE A 103 15.44 14.18 -5.07
C ILE A 103 14.77 14.03 -3.70
N VAL A 104 13.62 14.67 -3.48
CA VAL A 104 12.88 14.56 -2.21
C VAL A 104 12.45 13.12 -1.95
N SER A 105 11.96 12.41 -2.97
CA SER A 105 11.63 10.99 -2.88
C SER A 105 12.86 10.17 -2.45
N ILE A 106 14.02 10.37 -3.06
CA ILE A 106 15.26 9.66 -2.66
C ILE A 106 15.71 10.02 -1.23
N ALA A 107 15.45 11.24 -0.77
CA ALA A 107 15.93 11.70 0.53
C ALA A 107 15.01 11.33 1.70
N VAL A 108 13.70 11.23 1.48
CA VAL A 108 12.70 11.11 2.56
C VAL A 108 12.14 9.69 2.63
N PRO A 109 12.44 8.90 3.69
CA PRO A 109 11.93 7.53 3.83
C PRO A 109 10.40 7.46 3.80
N GLY A 110 9.88 6.41 3.16
CA GLY A 110 8.46 6.12 3.10
C GLY A 110 7.87 5.76 4.47
N GLU A 111 6.54 5.70 4.55
CA GLU A 111 5.85 5.32 5.78
C GLU A 111 6.17 3.88 6.19
N SER A 112 6.19 2.94 5.24
CA SER A 112 6.54 1.53 5.48
C SER A 112 7.95 1.36 6.04
N GLU A 113 8.93 2.13 5.53
CA GLU A 113 10.30 2.15 6.06
C GLU A 113 10.35 2.65 7.52
N ARG A 114 9.61 3.72 7.82
CA ARG A 114 9.54 4.29 9.17
C ARG A 114 8.87 3.33 10.15
N VAL A 115 7.79 2.69 9.72
CA VAL A 115 7.04 1.70 10.51
C VAL A 115 7.91 0.48 10.80
N ALA A 116 8.64 -0.04 9.81
CA ALA A 116 9.57 -1.16 10.02
C ALA A 116 10.68 -0.81 11.01
N LYS A 117 11.27 0.38 10.91
CA LYS A 117 12.25 0.86 11.89
C LYS A 117 11.68 0.92 13.30
N GLN A 118 10.45 1.41 13.46
CA GLN A 118 9.76 1.45 14.75
C GLN A 118 9.47 0.05 15.29
N PHE A 119 8.98 -0.86 14.45
CA PHE A 119 8.69 -2.23 14.81
C PHE A 119 9.96 -2.98 15.24
N ASN A 120 11.04 -2.89 14.45
CA ASN A 120 12.31 -3.56 14.74
C ASN A 120 12.95 -3.05 16.04
N GLY A 121 12.75 -1.77 16.38
CA GLY A 121 13.20 -1.18 17.64
C GLY A 121 12.41 -1.59 18.90
N MET A 122 11.31 -2.33 18.79
CA MET A 122 10.51 -2.75 19.95
C MET A 122 11.15 -3.90 20.73
N PRO A 123 11.05 -3.90 22.07
CA PRO A 123 11.61 -4.94 22.93
C PRO A 123 10.93 -6.31 22.73
N GLN A 124 11.68 -7.40 22.99
CA GLN A 124 11.30 -8.80 22.75
C GLN A 124 11.81 -9.75 23.85
N ARG A 125 12.09 -9.26 25.07
CA ARG A 125 12.75 -10.05 26.13
C ARG A 125 11.78 -10.92 26.92
N THR A 126 10.50 -10.57 26.94
CA THR A 126 9.45 -11.29 27.68
C THR A 126 8.26 -11.59 26.77
N ASP A 127 7.48 -12.62 27.10
CA ASP A 127 6.28 -12.99 26.33
C ASP A 127 5.26 -11.84 26.24
N SER A 128 5.16 -11.03 27.30
CA SER A 128 4.33 -9.81 27.32
C SER A 128 4.80 -8.76 26.33
N GLU A 129 6.13 -8.56 26.23
CA GLU A 129 6.73 -7.66 25.23
C GLU A 129 6.54 -8.18 23.81
N ILE A 130 6.71 -9.49 23.60
CA ILE A 130 6.47 -10.16 22.30
C ILE A 130 5.01 -9.97 21.87
N MET A 131 4.06 -10.21 22.77
CA MET A 131 2.62 -10.01 22.49
C MET A 131 2.29 -8.56 22.15
N SER A 132 2.87 -7.60 22.88
CA SER A 132 2.71 -6.18 22.59
C SER A 132 3.28 -5.80 21.22
N LYS A 133 4.46 -6.34 20.88
CA LYS A 133 5.11 -6.15 19.58
C LYS A 133 4.29 -6.72 18.44
N ILE A 134 3.81 -7.95 18.57
CA ILE A 134 2.86 -8.59 17.63
C ILE A 134 1.66 -7.67 17.40
N ARG A 135 0.98 -7.25 18.48
CA ARG A 135 -0.21 -6.39 18.39
C ARG A 135 0.06 -5.09 17.63
N ARG A 136 1.20 -4.44 17.91
CA ARG A 136 1.58 -3.22 17.18
C ARG A 136 1.90 -3.50 15.71
N GLY A 137 2.57 -4.61 15.42
CA GLY A 137 2.84 -5.03 14.04
C GLY A 137 1.57 -5.28 13.24
N GLU A 138 0.54 -5.89 13.84
CA GLU A 138 -0.77 -6.07 13.19
C GLU A 138 -1.44 -4.72 12.89
N VAL A 139 -1.45 -3.81 13.86
CA VAL A 139 -2.02 -2.46 13.67
C VAL A 139 -1.27 -1.71 12.57
N PHE A 140 0.05 -1.86 12.50
CA PHE A 140 0.86 -1.26 11.45
C PHE A 140 0.50 -1.80 10.07
N LEU A 141 0.48 -3.12 9.89
CA LEU A 141 0.10 -3.74 8.61
C LEU A 141 -1.31 -3.32 8.19
N GLN A 142 -2.27 -3.34 9.12
CA GLN A 142 -3.64 -2.91 8.86
C GLN A 142 -3.72 -1.43 8.45
N THR A 143 -2.97 -0.56 9.14
CA THR A 143 -2.99 0.88 8.85
C THR A 143 -2.36 1.18 7.49
N LEU A 144 -1.26 0.51 7.15
CA LEU A 144 -0.62 0.63 5.84
C LEU A 144 -1.58 0.17 4.73
N ALA A 145 -2.22 -0.99 4.89
CA ALA A 145 -3.20 -1.50 3.93
C ALA A 145 -4.39 -0.55 3.72
N GLN A 146 -4.99 -0.04 4.81
CA GLN A 146 -6.11 0.90 4.72
C GLN A 146 -5.74 2.22 4.03
N ARG A 147 -4.52 2.71 4.28
CA ARG A 147 -4.02 3.91 3.59
C ARG A 147 -3.76 3.64 2.12
N ALA A 148 -3.17 2.49 1.80
CA ALA A 148 -2.89 2.11 0.42
C ALA A 148 -4.19 1.91 -0.37
N GLU A 149 -5.21 1.27 0.21
CA GLU A 149 -6.56 1.16 -0.35
C GLU A 149 -7.17 2.55 -0.62
N LYS A 150 -7.12 3.46 0.37
CA LYS A 150 -7.62 4.82 0.20
C LYS A 150 -6.89 5.57 -0.91
N ASN A 151 -5.55 5.49 -0.94
CA ASN A 151 -4.74 6.16 -1.96
C ASN A 151 -5.03 5.59 -3.35
N ARG A 152 -5.16 4.27 -3.47
CA ARG A 152 -5.54 3.58 -4.70
C ARG A 152 -6.88 4.09 -5.23
N HIS A 153 -7.88 4.26 -4.38
CA HIS A 153 -9.17 4.84 -4.78
C HIS A 153 -9.07 6.31 -5.19
N ILE A 154 -8.29 7.12 -4.46
CA ILE A 154 -8.09 8.54 -4.81
C ILE A 154 -7.42 8.64 -6.18
N ILE A 155 -6.32 7.92 -6.40
CA ILE A 155 -5.59 7.93 -7.66
C ILE A 155 -6.50 7.46 -8.79
N ALA A 156 -7.21 6.35 -8.61
CA ALA A 156 -8.14 5.85 -9.60
C ALA A 156 -9.20 6.90 -10.02
N ILE A 157 -9.85 7.52 -9.05
CA ILE A 157 -10.90 8.53 -9.30
C ILE A 157 -10.28 9.75 -9.98
N SER A 158 -9.11 10.21 -9.52
CA SER A 158 -8.40 11.33 -10.12
C SER A 158 -7.99 11.06 -11.57
N SER A 159 -7.48 9.87 -11.90
CA SER A 159 -7.09 9.50 -13.26
C SER A 159 -8.31 9.43 -14.20
N ILE A 160 -9.42 8.84 -13.73
CA ILE A 160 -10.68 8.82 -14.52
C ILE A 160 -11.20 10.24 -14.73
N ALA A 161 -11.23 11.06 -13.68
CA ALA A 161 -11.69 12.45 -13.78
C ALA A 161 -10.82 13.29 -14.72
N ALA A 162 -9.49 13.11 -14.67
CA ALA A 162 -8.56 13.75 -15.58
C ALA A 162 -8.80 13.32 -17.04
N GLY A 163 -8.94 12.02 -17.29
CA GLY A 163 -9.22 11.49 -18.62
C GLY A 163 -10.55 11.99 -19.20
N ILE A 164 -11.62 12.04 -18.40
CA ILE A 164 -12.89 12.64 -18.80
C ILE A 164 -12.71 14.14 -19.09
N GLY A 165 -11.94 14.85 -18.26
CA GLY A 165 -11.63 16.26 -18.46
C GLY A 165 -10.92 16.54 -19.79
N GLU A 166 -9.94 15.71 -20.16
CA GLU A 166 -9.25 15.80 -21.46
C GLU A 166 -10.21 15.58 -22.63
N ILE A 167 -11.06 14.54 -22.55
CA ILE A 167 -12.06 14.25 -23.58
C ILE A 167 -13.05 15.42 -23.73
N VAL A 168 -13.55 15.98 -22.63
CA VAL A 168 -14.46 17.13 -22.67
C VAL A 168 -13.78 18.37 -23.24
N THR A 169 -12.52 18.61 -22.87
CA THR A 169 -11.75 19.76 -23.35
C THR A 169 -11.58 19.70 -24.87
N TYR A 170 -11.34 18.51 -25.43
CA TYR A 170 -11.29 18.32 -26.88
C TYR A 170 -12.57 18.83 -27.56
N PHE A 171 -13.75 18.46 -27.07
CA PHE A 171 -15.03 18.91 -27.63
C PHE A 171 -15.31 20.42 -27.45
N MET A 172 -14.54 21.10 -26.60
CA MET A 172 -14.67 22.54 -26.35
C MET A 172 -13.62 23.39 -27.07
N MET A 173 -12.60 22.79 -27.69
CA MET A 173 -11.59 23.54 -28.44
C MET A 173 -12.15 24.00 -29.80
N PRO A 174 -11.92 25.25 -30.21
CA PRO A 174 -12.25 25.71 -31.56
C PRO A 174 -11.39 24.99 -32.61
N GLU A 175 -11.94 24.80 -33.81
CA GLU A 175 -11.30 24.13 -34.95
C GLU A 175 -9.89 24.71 -35.22
N TYR A 176 -8.84 23.95 -34.86
CA TYR A 176 -7.46 24.23 -35.26
C TYR A 176 -7.08 23.25 -36.38
N GLY A 177 -6.40 23.76 -37.41
CA GLY A 177 -6.25 23.16 -38.74
C GLY A 177 -5.52 21.81 -38.89
N ASP A 178 -5.31 21.06 -37.82
CA ASP A 178 -4.85 19.66 -37.81
C ASP A 178 -5.77 18.80 -36.91
N GLU A 179 -7.06 18.78 -37.26
CA GLU A 179 -8.12 18.16 -36.45
C GLU A 179 -7.90 16.67 -36.18
N GLU A 180 -7.33 15.94 -37.13
CA GLU A 180 -7.21 14.48 -37.07
C GLU A 180 -6.11 14.02 -36.09
N TYR A 181 -4.95 14.69 -36.08
CA TYR A 181 -3.86 14.36 -35.14
C TYR A 181 -4.19 14.80 -33.71
N MET A 182 -4.82 15.96 -33.55
CA MET A 182 -5.30 16.46 -32.26
C MET A 182 -6.42 15.56 -31.67
N LEU A 183 -7.33 15.05 -32.52
CA LEU A 183 -8.36 14.09 -32.11
C LEU A 183 -7.76 12.80 -31.54
N TYR A 184 -6.84 12.16 -32.25
CA TYR A 184 -6.25 10.89 -31.81
C TYR A 184 -5.37 11.04 -30.58
N SER A 185 -4.64 12.15 -30.47
CA SER A 185 -3.78 12.39 -29.31
C SER A 185 -4.60 12.67 -28.05
N VAL A 186 -5.57 13.59 -28.09
CA VAL A 186 -6.35 13.96 -26.89
C VAL A 186 -7.34 12.87 -26.48
N LEU A 187 -8.02 12.22 -27.43
CA LEU A 187 -8.85 11.06 -27.08
C LEU A 187 -8.01 9.87 -26.63
N GLY A 188 -6.84 9.67 -27.23
CA GLY A 188 -5.90 8.62 -26.84
C GLY A 188 -5.41 8.78 -25.40
N THR A 189 -4.96 9.98 -25.02
CA THR A 189 -4.52 10.28 -23.65
C THR A 189 -5.68 10.22 -22.67
N GLY A 190 -6.85 10.76 -23.03
CA GLY A 190 -8.03 10.76 -22.18
C GLY A 190 -8.56 9.35 -21.88
N ILE A 191 -8.68 8.50 -22.91
CA ILE A 191 -9.04 7.08 -22.75
C ILE A 191 -7.95 6.35 -21.94
N GLY A 192 -6.68 6.63 -22.23
CA GLY A 192 -5.54 6.06 -21.50
C GLY A 192 -5.61 6.34 -20.00
N ALA A 193 -5.83 7.59 -19.60
CA ALA A 193 -5.97 7.99 -18.20
C ALA A 193 -7.18 7.33 -17.52
N CYS A 194 -8.30 7.17 -18.23
CA CYS A 194 -9.46 6.45 -17.70
C CYS A 194 -9.15 4.97 -17.47
N LEU A 195 -8.50 4.31 -18.43
CA LEU A 195 -8.10 2.90 -18.30
C LEU A 195 -7.10 2.71 -17.16
N GLU A 196 -6.13 3.62 -17.01
CA GLU A 196 -5.20 3.61 -15.89
C GLU A 196 -5.95 3.68 -14.54
N GLY A 197 -6.93 4.58 -14.42
CA GLY A 197 -7.73 4.66 -13.20
C GLY A 197 -8.54 3.39 -12.92
N ILE A 198 -9.08 2.72 -13.95
CA ILE A 198 -9.74 1.41 -13.80
C ILE A 198 -8.76 0.34 -13.33
N VAL A 199 -7.54 0.32 -13.87
CA VAL A 199 -6.47 -0.59 -13.43
C VAL A 199 -6.20 -0.39 -11.93
N TYR A 200 -6.07 0.85 -11.45
CA TYR A 200 -5.94 1.12 -10.01
C TYR A 200 -7.15 0.64 -9.19
N LEU A 201 -8.38 0.67 -9.70
CA LEU A 201 -9.52 0.11 -8.97
C LEU A 201 -9.47 -1.42 -8.82
N ILE A 202 -8.92 -2.11 -9.83
CA ILE A 202 -8.92 -3.58 -9.89
C ILE A 202 -7.76 -4.17 -9.08
N PHE A 203 -6.56 -3.60 -9.21
CA PHE A 203 -5.36 -4.20 -8.65
C PHE A 203 -5.04 -3.65 -7.26
N LYS A 204 -5.09 -4.54 -6.27
CA LYS A 204 -4.67 -4.22 -4.89
C LYS A 204 -3.20 -3.82 -4.85
N SER A 205 -2.92 -2.86 -3.98
CA SER A 205 -1.55 -2.50 -3.61
C SER A 205 -0.83 -3.64 -2.89
N GLU A 206 0.50 -3.55 -2.83
CA GLU A 206 1.31 -4.55 -2.12
C GLU A 206 0.95 -4.59 -0.63
N GLU A 207 0.71 -3.44 0.00
CA GLU A 207 0.30 -3.34 1.39
C GLU A 207 -1.04 -4.05 1.65
N GLU A 208 -2.02 -3.89 0.75
CA GLU A 208 -3.29 -4.62 0.80
C GLU A 208 -3.07 -6.14 0.70
N LEU A 209 -2.22 -6.59 -0.23
CA LEU A 209 -1.93 -8.01 -0.43
C LEU A 209 -1.22 -8.64 0.77
N GLU A 210 -0.23 -7.95 1.36
CA GLU A 210 0.51 -8.47 2.52
C GLU A 210 -0.38 -8.53 3.76
N TRP A 211 -1.26 -7.54 3.98
CA TRP A 211 -2.26 -7.61 5.05
C TRP A 211 -3.29 -8.72 4.83
N ASP A 212 -3.79 -8.89 3.60
CA ASP A 212 -4.72 -9.97 3.27
C ASP A 212 -4.08 -11.35 3.48
N SER A 213 -2.82 -11.51 3.08
CA SER A 213 -2.03 -12.73 3.29
C SER A 213 -1.86 -13.03 4.77
N TYR A 214 -1.45 -12.04 5.57
CA TYR A 214 -1.30 -12.19 7.02
C TYR A 214 -2.63 -12.49 7.72
N SER A 215 -3.69 -11.74 7.40
CA SER A 215 -5.00 -11.87 8.05
C SER A 215 -5.72 -13.17 7.68
N SER A 216 -5.49 -13.71 6.48
CA SER A 216 -5.96 -15.03 6.07
C SER A 216 -5.24 -16.13 6.83
N TRP A 217 -3.90 -16.08 6.88
CA TRP A 217 -3.10 -17.02 7.68
C TRP A 217 -3.53 -17.02 9.15
N LYS A 218 -3.72 -15.85 9.76
CA LYS A 218 -4.15 -15.69 11.15
C LYS A 218 -5.51 -16.36 11.41
N ARG A 219 -6.43 -16.25 10.45
CA ARG A 219 -7.77 -16.85 10.52
C ARG A 219 -7.70 -18.38 10.47
N ASP A 220 -6.84 -18.92 9.59
CA ASP A 220 -6.69 -20.35 9.38
C ASP A 220 -5.96 -21.04 10.54
N HIS A 221 -5.06 -20.33 11.22
CA HIS A 221 -4.26 -20.88 12.33
C HIS A 221 -4.88 -20.66 13.72
N GLY A 222 -6.13 -20.19 13.78
CA GLY A 222 -6.87 -20.16 15.05
C GLY A 222 -6.29 -19.19 16.09
N TYR A 223 -5.57 -18.15 15.66
CA TYR A 223 -5.20 -17.02 16.53
C TYR A 223 -6.43 -16.14 16.80
N THR A 224 -7.54 -16.78 17.19
CA THR A 224 -8.72 -16.18 17.77
C THR A 224 -8.36 -15.70 19.16
N ARG A 225 -7.86 -14.47 19.19
CA ARG A 225 -8.30 -13.43 20.12
C ARG A 225 -9.14 -13.95 21.31
N ASN A 226 -8.51 -14.46 22.37
CA ASN A 226 -9.15 -14.59 23.67
C ASN A 226 -9.29 -13.20 24.31
N ASP A 227 -10.05 -12.31 23.66
CA ASP A 227 -10.47 -11.04 24.25
C ASP A 227 -11.75 -11.23 25.06
N THR A 228 -11.61 -11.83 26.25
CA THR A 228 -12.57 -11.65 27.34
C THR A 228 -12.31 -10.37 28.15
N GLY A 229 -11.56 -9.40 27.58
CA GLY A 229 -11.14 -8.18 28.28
C GLY A 229 -11.51 -6.84 27.63
N SER A 230 -12.28 -6.79 26.54
CA SER A 230 -12.63 -5.51 25.89
C SER A 230 -14.01 -5.54 25.24
N ALA A 231 -15.01 -6.01 25.98
CA ALA A 231 -16.42 -5.74 25.70
C ALA A 231 -16.77 -4.31 26.13
N LEU A 232 -16.24 -3.29 25.44
CA LEU A 232 -16.63 -1.87 25.61
C LEU A 232 -16.13 -1.00 24.45
N SER A 233 -16.50 -1.35 23.22
CA SER A 233 -16.57 -0.38 22.10
C SER A 233 -17.64 -0.77 21.09
N LEU A 234 -18.78 -1.27 21.59
CA LEU A 234 -20.01 -1.36 20.82
C LEU A 234 -20.73 -0.01 20.94
N ALA A 235 -21.27 0.49 19.82
CA ALA A 235 -21.74 1.86 19.55
C ALA A 235 -20.56 2.82 19.29
N ILE A 236 -20.28 3.23 18.05
CA ILE A 236 -21.19 3.94 17.14
C ILE A 236 -20.93 3.49 15.69
N THR A 237 -21.90 2.82 15.10
CA THR A 237 -22.12 2.78 13.65
C THR A 237 -23.23 3.78 13.31
N PRO A 238 -23.04 4.71 12.36
CA PRO A 238 -24.12 5.16 11.52
C PRO A 238 -24.14 4.31 10.25
N ARG A 239 -25.28 3.63 10.13
CA ARG A 239 -25.77 2.88 8.98
C ARG A 239 -26.39 3.85 7.98
N PHE A 240 -25.83 3.96 6.78
CA PHE A 240 -26.54 4.38 5.57
C PHE A 240 -25.94 3.52 4.44
N GLY A 241 -26.58 2.42 4.04
CA GLY A 241 -27.73 2.40 3.12
C GLY A 241 -27.16 2.39 1.69
N GLY A 242 -26.99 1.28 0.98
CA GLY A 242 -27.83 0.09 0.93
C GLY A 242 -28.94 0.30 -0.11
N ILE A 243 -28.62 0.29 -1.40
CA ILE A 243 -29.56 -0.09 -2.45
C ILE A 243 -28.88 -1.13 -3.34
N ASN A 244 -29.16 -2.39 -3.02
CA ASN A 244 -29.13 -3.48 -3.98
C ASN A 244 -30.22 -3.20 -5.02
N LEU A 245 -29.86 -3.19 -6.31
CA LEU A 245 -30.84 -3.32 -7.39
C LEU A 245 -30.41 -4.46 -8.31
N ALA A 246 -30.73 -5.67 -7.89
CA ALA A 246 -30.76 -6.84 -8.75
C ALA A 246 -32.01 -7.67 -8.39
N ALA A 247 -33.06 -7.53 -9.21
CA ALA A 247 -33.77 -8.62 -9.88
C ALA A 247 -35.26 -8.30 -10.17
N ARG A 248 -35.65 -8.67 -11.40
CA ARG A 248 -36.98 -9.11 -11.88
C ARG A 248 -38.04 -8.09 -12.34
N LEU A 249 -38.04 -7.90 -13.67
CA LEU A 249 -39.11 -8.13 -14.66
C LEU A 249 -40.56 -8.46 -14.18
N SER A 250 -41.51 -8.06 -15.04
CA SER A 250 -42.97 -8.33 -15.12
C SER A 250 -43.81 -7.62 -14.04
N PHE A 251 -44.69 -6.67 -14.34
CA PHE A 251 -45.62 -6.48 -15.47
C PHE A 251 -45.60 -5.04 -15.98
#